data_AF-X6MWT3-F1
#
_entry.id   AF-X6MWT3-F1
#
_cell.length_a   1.000
_cell.length_b   1.000
_cell.length_c   1.000
_cell.angle_alpha   90.00
_cell.angle_beta   90.00
_cell.angle_gamma   90.00
#
_symmetry.space_group_name_H-M   'P 1'
#
loop_
_entity.id
_entity.type
_entity.pdbx_description
1 polymer ?
#
loop_
_entity_poly.entity_id
_entity_poly.type
_entity_poly.pdbx_seq_one_letter_code
_entity_poly.pdbx_strand_id
1 'polypeptide(L)'
;MYPINTLRNIALSMCRSDYVFLVDVDFIPSANLHNNVMKSRFFGKYFLRRNESRNITLISNSNSSSVSASSFLRRQDNVALVLPAFELIDSVVKNVHIRPQGSKSVVWNMSDDHSIPQEPADLWLLFRKEQARPFHGQICKHWYFFFIEWMNSILWSEYKSEYYAVEYDKNYEPYIITKRKGLRKYDERFRGYGLNKVIHIKMLAKLDFFRFFVYGNGFVISKEHNKTQDGISWRTDLKKRKCMQWLGDRINEEIAAGIGTPTIT
;
A
#
# COMPACT_ATOMS: atom_id res chain seq x y z
N MET A 1 19.68 16.18 8.16
CA MET A 1 18.84 14.99 7.87
C MET A 1 18.01 15.28 6.64
N TYR A 2 17.87 14.29 5.75
CA TYR A 2 17.12 14.42 4.50
C TYR A 2 15.63 14.74 4.73
N PRO A 3 15.06 15.82 4.15
CA PRO A 3 13.70 16.29 4.45
C PRO A 3 12.64 15.54 3.63
N ILE A 4 12.59 14.21 3.78
CA ILE A 4 11.77 13.32 2.94
C ILE A 4 10.29 13.74 2.87
N ASN A 5 9.67 14.09 3.99
CA ASN A 5 8.25 14.43 4.02
C ASN A 5 7.94 15.81 3.44
N THR A 6 8.84 16.78 3.59
CA THR A 6 8.74 18.07 2.88
C THR A 6 8.80 17.85 1.36
N LEU A 7 9.71 16.99 0.89
CA LEU A 7 9.81 16.66 -0.54
C LEU A 7 8.56 15.93 -1.05
N ARG A 8 7.97 15.02 -0.26
CA ARG A 8 6.67 14.39 -0.58
C ARG A 8 5.54 15.42 -0.67
N ASN A 9 5.51 16.39 0.22
CA ASN A 9 4.50 17.46 0.20
C ASN A 9 4.64 18.36 -1.03
N ILE A 10 5.87 18.69 -1.43
CA ILE A 10 6.14 19.40 -2.69
C ILE A 10 5.68 18.56 -3.89
N ALA A 11 6.00 17.27 -3.92
CA ALA A 11 5.54 16.38 -4.98
C ALA A 11 4.00 16.31 -5.04
N LEU A 12 3.32 16.22 -3.89
CA LEU A 12 1.86 16.22 -3.82
C LEU A 12 1.22 17.55 -4.28
N SER A 13 1.84 18.69 -3.98
CA SER A 13 1.31 19.99 -4.40
C SER A 13 1.51 20.25 -5.89
N MET A 14 2.59 19.71 -6.48
CA MET A 14 2.89 19.83 -7.91
C MET A 14 2.24 18.74 -8.76
N CYS A 15 1.71 17.68 -8.13
CA CYS A 15 1.07 16.57 -8.83
C CYS A 15 -0.18 17.03 -9.58
N ARG A 16 -0.22 16.75 -10.90
CA ARG A 16 -1.29 17.16 -11.81
C ARG A 16 -2.43 16.15 -11.91
N SER A 17 -2.19 14.90 -11.52
CA SER A 17 -3.20 13.84 -11.59
C SER A 17 -4.19 13.93 -10.42
N ASP A 18 -5.41 13.45 -10.66
CA ASP A 18 -6.45 13.34 -9.61
C ASP A 18 -6.15 12.24 -8.59
N TYR A 19 -5.32 11.27 -9.00
CA TYR A 19 -4.90 10.13 -8.20
C TYR A 19 -3.40 10.17 -7.99
N VAL A 20 -2.95 9.74 -6.82
CA VAL A 20 -1.54 9.64 -6.45
C VAL A 20 -1.22 8.19 -6.11
N PHE A 21 -0.01 7.77 -6.47
CA PHE A 21 0.53 6.48 -6.11
C PHE A 21 1.75 6.68 -5.21
N LEU A 22 1.66 6.26 -3.95
CA LEU A 22 2.79 6.22 -3.02
C LEU A 22 3.68 5.04 -3.39
N VAL A 23 4.88 5.32 -3.91
CA VAL A 23 5.88 4.33 -4.33
C VAL A 23 7.29 4.82 -4.00
N ASP A 24 8.17 3.90 -3.64
CA ASP A 24 9.60 4.20 -3.46
C ASP A 24 10.32 4.11 -4.81
N VAL A 25 11.44 4.82 -4.97
CA VAL A 25 12.10 5.00 -6.29
C VAL A 25 12.65 3.70 -6.88
N ASP A 26 12.97 2.73 -6.03
CA ASP A 26 13.51 1.42 -6.38
C ASP A 26 12.42 0.36 -6.66
N PHE A 27 11.15 0.75 -6.62
CA PHE A 27 10.03 -0.14 -6.90
C PHE A 27 9.56 -0.05 -8.35
N ILE A 28 9.35 -1.23 -8.91
CA ILE A 28 8.85 -1.45 -10.26
C ILE A 28 7.43 -2.00 -10.17
N PRO A 29 6.44 -1.34 -10.79
CA PRO A 29 5.09 -1.90 -10.94
C PRO A 29 5.05 -3.16 -11.81
N SER A 30 4.10 -4.06 -11.52
CA SER A 30 3.80 -5.20 -12.40
C SER A 30 3.36 -4.75 -13.80
N ALA A 31 3.45 -5.64 -14.79
CA ALA A 31 3.01 -5.33 -16.16
C ALA A 31 1.57 -4.82 -16.19
N ASN A 32 1.33 -3.86 -17.07
CA ASN A 32 -0.01 -3.31 -17.33
C ASN A 32 -0.76 -2.80 -16.08
N LEU A 33 -0.08 -2.57 -14.95
CA LEU A 33 -0.73 -2.21 -13.68
C LEU A 33 -1.71 -1.05 -13.86
N HIS A 34 -1.28 0.01 -14.54
CA HIS A 34 -2.14 1.17 -14.82
C HIS A 34 -3.43 0.76 -15.52
N ASN A 35 -3.34 0.00 -16.61
CA ASN A 35 -4.49 -0.43 -17.39
C ASN A 35 -5.41 -1.37 -16.58
N ASN A 36 -4.81 -2.29 -15.80
CA ASN A 36 -5.54 -3.20 -14.92
C ASN A 36 -6.33 -2.41 -13.86
N VAL A 37 -5.69 -1.44 -13.20
CA VAL A 37 -6.34 -0.58 -12.21
C VAL A 37 -7.45 0.26 -12.86
N MET A 38 -7.20 0.93 -13.98
CA MET A 38 -8.19 1.79 -14.64
C MET A 38 -9.43 1.02 -15.11
N LYS A 39 -9.27 -0.23 -15.55
CA LYS A 39 -10.38 -1.11 -15.98
C LYS A 39 -11.05 -1.87 -14.81
N SER A 40 -10.52 -1.73 -13.60
CA SER A 40 -10.97 -2.54 -12.48
C SER A 40 -12.37 -2.15 -11.98
N ARG A 41 -13.11 -3.11 -11.42
CA ARG A 41 -14.38 -2.80 -10.72
C ARG A 41 -14.13 -1.92 -9.51
N PHE A 42 -12.95 -2.00 -8.89
CA PHE A 42 -12.54 -1.09 -7.82
C PHE A 42 -12.58 0.37 -8.30
N PHE A 43 -11.88 0.66 -9.39
CA PHE A 43 -11.76 2.01 -9.93
C PHE A 43 -13.12 2.56 -10.36
N GLY A 44 -13.91 1.76 -11.06
CA GLY A 44 -15.29 2.12 -11.42
C GLY A 44 -16.16 2.43 -10.20
N LYS A 45 -16.12 1.57 -9.17
CA LYS A 45 -16.98 1.68 -7.99
C LYS A 45 -16.61 2.83 -7.05
N TYR A 46 -15.32 3.03 -6.79
CA TYR A 46 -14.87 3.93 -5.73
C TYR A 46 -14.24 5.24 -6.25
N PHE A 47 -13.63 5.21 -7.43
CA PHE A 47 -12.92 6.37 -7.98
C PHE A 47 -13.78 7.13 -8.99
N LEU A 48 -14.43 6.44 -9.93
CA LEU A 48 -15.27 7.07 -10.96
C LEU A 48 -16.69 7.42 -10.52
N ARG A 49 -17.29 6.65 -9.60
CA ARG A 49 -18.68 6.86 -9.19
C ARG A 49 -18.85 8.21 -8.49
N ARG A 50 -19.12 9.25 -9.29
CA ARG A 50 -19.64 10.53 -8.81
C ARG A 50 -21.02 10.29 -8.23
N ASN A 51 -21.40 11.10 -7.24
CA ASN A 51 -22.72 11.10 -6.65
C ASN A 51 -23.77 11.27 -7.76
N GLU A 52 -24.29 10.19 -8.33
CA GLU A 52 -25.62 10.21 -8.90
C GLU A 52 -26.51 10.64 -7.75
N SER A 53 -27.08 11.83 -7.90
CA SER A 53 -28.10 12.39 -7.02
C SER A 53 -29.07 11.28 -6.65
N ARG A 54 -28.95 10.80 -5.42
CA ARG A 54 -29.98 9.99 -4.78
C ARG A 54 -31.16 10.93 -4.54
N ASN A 55 -31.95 11.17 -5.58
CA ASN A 55 -33.37 11.44 -5.42
C ASN A 55 -33.96 10.16 -4.82
N ILE A 56 -33.79 9.99 -3.51
CA ILE A 56 -34.62 9.09 -2.74
C ILE A 56 -35.96 9.79 -2.71
N THR A 57 -36.84 9.44 -3.64
CA THR A 57 -38.26 9.66 -3.46
C THR A 57 -38.65 8.81 -2.27
N LEU A 58 -38.73 9.42 -1.08
CA LEU A 58 -39.30 8.80 0.09
C LEU A 58 -40.78 8.56 -0.22
N ILE A 59 -41.11 7.33 -0.63
CA ILE A 59 -42.49 6.85 -0.52
C ILE A 59 -42.71 6.62 0.97
N SER A 60 -43.27 7.63 1.64
CA SER A 60 -43.74 7.53 3.00
C SER A 60 -44.98 6.64 3.03
N ASN A 61 -44.82 5.36 3.32
CA ASN A 61 -45.89 4.60 3.94
C ASN A 61 -45.73 4.71 5.46
N SER A 62 -46.64 5.47 6.05
CA SER A 62 -46.82 5.60 7.48
C SER A 62 -47.07 4.24 8.12
N ASN A 63 -46.25 3.91 9.12
CA ASN A 63 -46.54 3.19 10.37
C ASN A 63 -45.43 2.19 10.73
N SER A 64 -44.37 2.70 11.34
CA SER A 64 -43.67 2.03 12.45
C SER A 64 -42.50 2.90 12.90
N SER A 65 -42.47 3.15 14.20
CA SER A 65 -41.38 3.77 14.93
C SER A 65 -40.11 2.92 14.78
N SER A 66 -39.27 3.29 13.81
CA SER A 66 -37.88 2.86 13.74
C SER A 66 -36.99 4.09 13.69
N VAL A 67 -36.01 4.11 14.58
CA VAL A 67 -35.01 5.16 14.74
C VAL A 67 -34.39 5.45 13.37
N SER A 68 -34.57 6.69 12.92
CA SER A 68 -34.16 7.14 11.60
C SER A 68 -32.64 6.99 11.43
N ALA A 69 -32.23 6.00 10.62
CA ALA A 69 -30.85 5.81 10.16
C ALA A 69 -30.44 6.87 9.12
N SER A 70 -30.81 8.14 9.35
CA SER A 70 -30.68 9.24 8.39
C SER A 70 -29.56 10.22 8.71
N SER A 71 -28.65 9.92 9.65
CA SER A 71 -27.48 10.76 9.95
C SER A 71 -26.22 10.39 9.16
N PHE A 72 -26.19 9.27 8.43
CA PHE A 72 -25.07 8.94 7.55
C PHE A 72 -25.34 9.41 6.12
N LEU A 73 -25.32 10.73 5.91
CA LEU A 73 -24.93 11.26 4.60
C LEU A 73 -23.55 10.68 4.28
N ARG A 74 -23.53 9.56 3.55
CA ARG A 74 -22.31 8.84 3.17
C ARG A 74 -21.45 9.80 2.34
N ARG A 75 -20.49 10.45 3.03
CA ARG A 75 -19.27 10.99 2.43
C ARG A 75 -18.78 9.95 1.42
N GLN A 76 -18.24 10.39 0.27
CA GLN A 76 -17.41 9.50 -0.53
C GLN A 76 -16.44 8.80 0.42
N ASP A 77 -16.54 7.48 0.53
CA ASP A 77 -15.64 6.73 1.40
C ASP A 77 -14.22 7.10 0.97
N ASN A 78 -13.44 7.66 1.90
CA ASN A 78 -12.02 7.81 1.65
C ASN A 78 -11.47 6.39 1.51
N VAL A 79 -10.96 6.05 0.33
CA VAL A 79 -10.44 4.71 0.08
C VAL A 79 -9.03 4.76 -0.49
N ALA A 80 -8.27 3.74 -0.17
CA ALA A 80 -6.95 3.48 -0.72
C ALA A 80 -6.93 2.09 -1.34
N LEU A 81 -6.47 2.01 -2.59
CA LEU A 81 -6.11 0.76 -3.22
C LEU A 81 -4.68 0.42 -2.82
N VAL A 82 -4.50 -0.63 -2.03
CA VAL A 82 -3.21 -1.14 -1.59
C VAL A 82 -2.64 -2.05 -2.68
N LEU A 83 -1.38 -1.81 -3.05
CA LEU A 83 -0.59 -2.73 -3.87
C LEU A 83 0.34 -3.53 -2.96
N PRO A 84 0.30 -4.87 -3.02
CA PRO A 84 1.25 -5.70 -2.31
C PRO A 84 2.66 -5.48 -2.88
N ALA A 85 3.65 -5.55 -2.00
CA ALA A 85 5.03 -5.24 -2.30
C ALA A 85 5.94 -6.42 -2.03
N PHE A 86 6.90 -6.63 -2.93
CA PHE A 86 7.82 -7.76 -2.90
C PHE A 86 9.26 -7.32 -3.09
N GLU A 87 10.17 -8.18 -2.66
CA GLU A 87 11.61 -8.05 -2.89
C GLU A 87 12.08 -9.28 -3.67
N LEU A 88 12.76 -9.06 -4.79
CA LEU A 88 13.43 -10.10 -5.56
C LEU A 88 14.81 -10.34 -4.98
N ILE A 89 15.10 -11.59 -4.65
CA ILE A 89 16.29 -11.99 -3.90
C ILE A 89 17.29 -12.58 -4.87
N ASP A 90 18.55 -12.13 -4.79
CA ASP A 90 19.63 -12.77 -5.53
C ASP A 90 19.97 -14.07 -4.83
N SER A 91 19.33 -15.15 -5.30
CA SER A 91 19.72 -16.48 -4.90
C SER A 91 21.15 -16.68 -5.39
N VAL A 92 22.15 -16.44 -4.55
CA VAL A 92 23.45 -17.10 -4.71
C VAL A 92 23.10 -18.59 -4.71
N VAL A 93 23.05 -19.18 -5.91
CA VAL A 93 22.78 -20.60 -6.09
C VAL A 93 23.86 -21.33 -5.30
N LYS A 94 23.56 -21.73 -4.07
CA LYS A 94 24.37 -22.69 -3.34
C LYS A 94 24.16 -24.04 -4.05
N ASN A 95 24.86 -24.24 -5.17
CA ASN A 95 25.05 -25.51 -5.87
C ASN A 95 23.88 -26.51 -5.76
N VAL A 96 22.68 -26.14 -6.21
CA VAL A 96 21.62 -27.13 -6.44
C VAL A 96 21.61 -27.46 -7.92
N HIS A 97 22.03 -28.68 -8.25
CA HIS A 97 21.91 -29.26 -9.58
C HIS A 97 20.43 -29.44 -9.92
N ILE A 98 19.78 -28.45 -10.52
CA ILE A 98 18.40 -28.58 -11.00
C ILE A 98 18.43 -29.12 -12.43
N ARG A 99 18.04 -30.39 -12.59
CA ARG A 99 17.72 -30.98 -13.91
C ARG A 99 16.52 -30.24 -14.52
N PRO A 100 16.55 -29.85 -15.81
CA PRO A 100 15.40 -29.23 -16.43
C PRO A 100 14.40 -30.31 -16.85
N GLN A 101 13.19 -30.28 -16.28
CA GLN A 101 12.03 -30.88 -16.94
C GLN A 101 10.87 -29.87 -17.01
N GLY A 102 10.56 -29.47 -18.24
CA GLY A 102 9.18 -29.36 -18.72
C GLY A 102 8.27 -28.22 -18.24
N SER A 103 8.75 -27.23 -17.48
CA SER A 103 7.96 -26.03 -17.17
C SER A 103 8.75 -24.78 -17.52
N LYS A 104 8.09 -23.77 -18.11
CA LYS A 104 8.68 -22.43 -18.37
C LYS A 104 9.48 -22.02 -17.13
N SER A 105 10.80 -22.06 -17.23
CA SER A 105 11.64 -21.79 -16.06
C SER A 105 11.72 -20.28 -15.89
N VAL A 106 10.74 -19.69 -15.22
CA VAL A 106 10.81 -18.31 -14.76
C VAL A 106 11.91 -18.29 -13.71
N VAL A 107 13.08 -17.78 -14.07
CA VAL A 107 14.24 -17.60 -13.20
C VAL A 107 14.54 -16.12 -13.23
N TRP A 108 14.58 -15.49 -12.06
CA TRP A 108 14.95 -14.10 -11.98
C TRP A 108 16.48 -13.94 -12.02
N ASN A 109 16.93 -12.89 -12.72
CA ASN A 109 18.33 -12.51 -12.83
C ASN A 109 18.44 -10.99 -12.62
N MET A 110 19.26 -10.59 -11.64
CA MET A 110 19.49 -9.19 -11.27
C MET A 110 19.81 -8.27 -12.47
N SER A 111 20.63 -8.78 -13.41
CA SER A 111 21.13 -8.04 -14.57
C SER A 111 20.19 -8.07 -15.79
N ASP A 112 19.09 -8.82 -15.73
CA ASP A 112 18.15 -8.96 -16.84
C ASP A 112 16.75 -8.47 -16.43
N ASP A 113 16.38 -7.27 -16.87
CA ASP A 113 15.07 -6.70 -16.60
C ASP A 113 13.91 -7.50 -17.24
N HIS A 114 14.18 -8.33 -18.26
CA HIS A 114 13.14 -9.20 -18.83
C HIS A 114 12.77 -10.37 -17.91
N SER A 115 13.63 -10.68 -16.93
CA SER A 115 13.39 -11.72 -15.94
C SER A 115 12.48 -11.26 -14.78
N ILE A 116 12.13 -9.99 -14.75
CA ILE A 116 11.23 -9.39 -13.76
C ILE A 116 9.82 -9.98 -13.92
N PRO A 117 9.18 -10.47 -12.83
CA PRO A 117 7.83 -11.03 -12.91
C PRO A 117 6.83 -9.96 -13.37
N GLN A 118 6.07 -10.30 -14.40
CA GLN A 118 5.10 -9.38 -15.01
C GLN A 118 3.70 -9.61 -14.46
N GLU A 119 3.35 -10.87 -14.18
CA GLU A 119 2.03 -11.27 -13.68
C GLU A 119 2.12 -11.93 -12.30
N PRO A 120 1.02 -11.94 -11.50
CA PRO A 120 1.03 -12.57 -10.18
C PRO A 120 1.44 -14.05 -10.19
N ALA A 121 1.17 -14.76 -11.29
CA ALA A 121 1.58 -16.14 -11.49
C ALA A 121 3.11 -16.30 -11.60
N ASP A 122 3.81 -15.35 -12.22
CA ASP A 122 5.28 -15.39 -12.32
C ASP A 122 5.92 -15.19 -10.94
N LEU A 123 5.38 -14.23 -10.17
CA LEU A 123 5.83 -13.94 -8.82
C LEU A 123 5.66 -15.16 -7.89
N TRP A 124 4.57 -15.92 -8.04
CA TRP A 124 4.38 -17.17 -7.32
C TRP A 124 5.47 -18.20 -7.63
N LEU A 125 5.84 -18.37 -8.90
CA LEU A 125 6.91 -19.28 -9.29
C LEU A 125 8.25 -18.88 -8.67
N LEU A 126 8.55 -17.59 -8.64
CA LEU A 126 9.77 -17.06 -8.01
C LEU A 126 9.75 -17.23 -6.48
N PHE A 127 8.60 -17.02 -5.83
CA PHE A 127 8.45 -17.27 -4.40
C PHE A 127 8.72 -18.74 -4.04
N ARG A 128 8.17 -19.70 -4.82
CA ARG A 128 8.44 -21.14 -4.62
C ARG A 128 9.90 -21.53 -4.83
N LYS A 129 10.65 -20.73 -5.58
CA LYS A 129 12.09 -20.89 -5.82
C LYS A 129 12.94 -20.09 -4.82
N GLU A 130 12.33 -19.47 -3.81
CA GLU A 130 13.00 -18.59 -2.84
C GLU A 130 13.70 -17.37 -3.48
N GLN A 131 13.27 -16.98 -4.69
CA GLN A 131 13.77 -15.81 -5.43
C GLN A 131 12.88 -14.57 -5.26
N ALA A 132 11.80 -14.67 -4.50
CA ALA A 132 10.96 -13.55 -4.12
C ALA A 132 10.47 -13.70 -2.68
N ARG A 133 10.31 -12.59 -1.97
CA ARG A 133 9.68 -12.54 -0.63
C ARG A 133 8.78 -11.31 -0.48
N PRO A 134 7.80 -11.32 0.45
CA PRO A 134 7.09 -10.11 0.83
C PRO A 134 8.07 -9.05 1.31
N PHE A 135 7.92 -7.82 0.80
CA PHE A 135 8.74 -6.69 1.26
C PHE A 135 8.47 -6.45 2.75
N HIS A 136 9.54 -6.24 3.53
CA HIS A 136 9.49 -6.25 5.02
C HIS A 136 9.03 -7.57 5.67
N GLY A 137 8.86 -8.67 4.93
CA GLY A 137 8.42 -9.97 5.47
C GLY A 137 9.38 -10.56 6.51
N GLN A 138 10.66 -10.23 6.44
CA GLN A 138 11.66 -10.63 7.46
C GLN A 138 11.56 -9.80 8.76
N ILE A 139 10.96 -8.61 8.69
CA ILE A 139 10.86 -7.69 9.83
C ILE A 139 9.60 -7.99 10.64
N CYS A 140 8.51 -8.43 9.99
CA CYS A 140 7.24 -8.63 10.68
C CYS A 140 6.38 -9.70 10.00
N LYS A 141 5.91 -10.68 10.80
CA LYS A 141 5.09 -11.81 10.35
C LYS A 141 3.76 -11.39 9.70
N HIS A 142 3.19 -10.25 10.09
CA HIS A 142 1.93 -9.76 9.51
C HIS A 142 2.03 -9.60 7.99
N TRP A 143 3.16 -9.13 7.47
CA TRP A 143 3.39 -8.98 6.02
C TRP A 143 3.42 -10.32 5.28
N TYR A 144 3.87 -11.38 5.95
CA TYR A 144 3.84 -12.73 5.39
C TYR A 144 2.41 -13.27 5.32
N PHE A 145 1.59 -13.05 6.35
CA PHE A 145 0.18 -13.47 6.33
C PHE A 145 -0.62 -12.73 5.25
N PHE A 146 -0.47 -11.41 5.14
CA PHE A 146 -1.11 -10.64 4.07
C PHE A 146 -0.75 -11.14 2.67
N PHE A 147 0.48 -11.61 2.49
CA PHE A 147 0.88 -12.23 1.24
C PHE A 147 0.14 -13.54 0.99
N ILE A 148 0.08 -14.47 1.96
CA ILE A 148 -0.63 -15.74 1.79
C ILE A 148 -2.11 -15.51 1.49
N GLU A 149 -2.76 -14.54 2.15
CA GLU A 149 -4.13 -14.14 1.83
C GLU A 149 -4.25 -13.61 0.41
N TRP A 150 -3.33 -12.72 0.00
CA TRP A 150 -3.30 -12.18 -1.35
C TRP A 150 -3.17 -13.32 -2.37
N MET A 151 -2.18 -14.20 -2.20
CA MET A 151 -1.95 -15.38 -3.04
C MET A 151 -3.19 -16.25 -3.16
N ASN A 152 -3.84 -16.54 -2.03
CA ASN A 152 -5.02 -17.37 -2.03
C ASN A 152 -6.19 -16.71 -2.78
N SER A 153 -6.31 -15.38 -2.69
CA SER A 153 -7.33 -14.62 -3.39
C SER A 153 -7.13 -14.56 -4.91
N ILE A 154 -5.93 -14.83 -5.43
CA ILE A 154 -5.61 -14.68 -6.87
C ILE A 154 -5.41 -16.01 -7.60
N LEU A 155 -4.91 -17.05 -6.93
CA LEU A 155 -4.54 -18.33 -7.56
C LEU A 155 -5.66 -19.37 -7.53
N TRP A 156 -6.57 -19.32 -6.56
CA TRP A 156 -7.64 -20.30 -6.43
C TRP A 156 -8.95 -19.75 -7.04
N SER A 157 -9.48 -20.47 -8.04
CA SER A 157 -10.59 -20.00 -8.90
C SER A 157 -11.91 -19.76 -8.18
N GLU A 158 -12.14 -20.43 -7.05
CA GLU A 158 -13.37 -20.31 -6.27
C GLU A 158 -13.46 -18.97 -5.51
N TYR A 159 -12.33 -18.26 -5.35
CA TYR A 159 -12.23 -17.03 -4.56
C TYR A 159 -11.55 -15.86 -5.30
N LYS A 160 -11.52 -15.88 -6.65
CA LYS A 160 -10.82 -14.86 -7.44
C LYS A 160 -11.50 -13.48 -7.35
N SER A 161 -11.26 -12.79 -6.25
CA SER A 161 -11.68 -11.41 -6.06
C SER A 161 -10.62 -10.48 -6.65
N GLU A 162 -11.09 -9.44 -7.32
CA GLU A 162 -10.21 -8.41 -7.89
C GLU A 162 -9.56 -7.55 -6.81
N TYR A 163 -10.21 -7.44 -5.65
CA TYR A 163 -9.70 -6.77 -4.45
C TYR A 163 -10.43 -7.27 -3.21
N TYR A 164 -9.82 -7.12 -2.03
CA TYR A 164 -10.45 -7.41 -0.74
C TYR A 164 -10.14 -6.34 0.28
N ALA A 165 -11.03 -6.13 1.25
CA ALA A 165 -10.85 -5.11 2.28
C ALA A 165 -9.88 -5.60 3.36
N VAL A 166 -9.05 -4.69 3.87
CA VAL A 166 -8.19 -4.93 5.03
C VAL A 166 -8.34 -3.82 6.05
N GLU A 167 -8.22 -4.16 7.32
CA GLU A 167 -8.15 -3.18 8.39
C GLU A 167 -6.73 -2.64 8.53
N TYR A 168 -6.62 -1.40 9.00
CA TYR A 168 -5.34 -0.83 9.37
C TYR A 168 -4.77 -1.57 10.60
N ASP A 169 -3.51 -1.98 10.51
CA ASP A 169 -2.75 -2.56 11.63
C ASP A 169 -1.60 -1.64 12.07
N LYS A 170 -1.09 -1.82 13.29
CA LYS A 170 0.01 -1.02 13.85
C LYS A 170 1.26 -1.15 12.97
N ASN A 171 1.85 -0.01 12.63
CA ASN A 171 3.03 0.10 11.77
C ASN A 171 2.82 -0.42 10.33
N TYR A 172 1.56 -0.58 9.92
CA TYR A 172 1.22 -0.90 8.55
C TYR A 172 1.68 0.22 7.61
N GLU A 173 2.58 -0.12 6.68
CA GLU A 173 3.23 0.79 5.73
C GLU A 173 2.99 0.32 4.27
N PRO A 174 1.73 0.30 3.78
CA PRO A 174 1.40 -0.14 2.43
C PRO A 174 1.80 0.88 1.35
N TYR A 175 1.93 0.40 0.12
CA TYR A 175 1.96 1.22 -1.09
C TYR A 175 0.53 1.41 -1.58
N ILE A 176 0.08 2.66 -1.70
CA ILE A 176 -1.33 2.97 -1.93
C ILE A 176 -1.55 3.87 -3.14
N ILE A 177 -2.64 3.61 -3.87
CA ILE A 177 -3.24 4.52 -4.84
C ILE A 177 -4.50 5.13 -4.21
N THR A 178 -4.61 6.46 -4.22
CA THR A 178 -5.79 7.16 -3.69
C THR A 178 -6.00 8.51 -4.37
N LYS A 179 -7.14 9.17 -4.10
CA LYS A 179 -7.45 10.51 -4.57
C LYS A 179 -6.48 11.51 -3.93
N ARG A 180 -5.94 12.41 -4.75
CA ARG A 180 -5.04 13.49 -4.31
C ARG A 180 -5.80 14.54 -3.51
N LYS A 181 -6.97 14.95 -4.00
CA LYS A 181 -7.81 15.96 -3.37
C LYS A 181 -8.32 15.46 -2.02
N GLY A 182 -8.13 16.26 -0.97
CA GLY A 182 -8.51 15.91 0.39
C GLY A 182 -7.51 15.00 1.10
N LEU A 183 -6.44 14.55 0.45
CA LEU A 183 -5.41 13.72 1.08
C LEU A 183 -4.61 14.55 2.10
N ARG A 184 -4.35 14.00 3.28
CA ARG A 184 -3.47 14.66 4.26
C ARG A 184 -2.04 14.79 3.74
N LYS A 185 -1.41 15.91 4.03
CA LYS A 185 0.03 16.11 3.85
C LYS A 185 0.82 15.21 4.79
N TYR A 186 2.06 14.90 4.42
CA TYR A 186 3.01 14.25 5.30
C TYR A 186 3.45 15.21 6.41
N ASP A 187 3.71 14.68 7.60
CA ASP A 187 4.21 15.47 8.72
C ASP A 187 5.70 15.77 8.54
N GLU A 188 6.04 17.05 8.33
CA GLU A 188 7.41 17.49 8.00
C GLU A 188 8.38 17.48 9.19
N ARG A 189 7.90 17.20 10.41
CA ARG A 189 8.76 16.96 11.57
C ARG A 189 9.57 15.66 11.38
N PHE A 190 9.05 14.70 10.63
CA PHE A 190 9.77 13.49 10.27
C PHE A 190 10.79 13.76 9.16
N ARG A 191 12.07 13.62 9.51
CA ARG A 191 13.22 13.81 8.62
C ARG A 191 14.12 12.57 8.69
N GLY A 192 14.70 12.16 7.57
CA GLY A 192 15.52 10.96 7.47
C GLY A 192 14.71 9.67 7.54
N TYR A 193 15.26 8.64 8.18
CA TYR A 193 14.65 7.31 8.28
C TYR A 193 13.73 7.17 9.51
N GLY A 194 12.70 6.33 9.37
CA GLY A 194 11.81 5.92 10.46
C GLY A 194 10.48 6.64 10.46
N LEU A 195 9.40 5.88 10.67
CA LEU A 195 8.01 6.33 10.90
C LEU A 195 7.36 7.25 9.83
N ASN A 196 8.10 7.64 8.79
CA ASN A 196 7.64 8.61 7.79
C ASN A 196 6.30 8.23 7.13
N LYS A 197 6.24 7.10 6.42
CA LYS A 197 4.99 6.67 5.74
C LYS A 197 4.02 6.05 6.75
N VAL A 198 4.53 5.32 7.74
CA VAL A 198 3.72 4.72 8.83
C VAL A 198 2.78 5.73 9.48
N ILE A 199 3.29 6.88 9.90
CA ILE A 199 2.49 7.91 10.58
C ILE A 199 1.48 8.53 9.64
N HIS A 200 1.85 8.74 8.37
CA HIS A 200 0.91 9.23 7.35
C HIS A 200 -0.26 8.27 7.14
N ILE A 201 0.02 6.97 6.93
CA ILE A 201 -1.02 5.94 6.80
C ILE A 201 -1.90 5.85 8.05
N LYS A 202 -1.30 5.98 9.24
CA LYS A 202 -2.05 6.01 10.51
C LYS A 202 -3.00 7.21 10.59
N MET A 203 -2.57 8.40 10.18
CA MET A 203 -3.45 9.58 10.13
C MET A 203 -4.63 9.35 9.18
N LEU A 204 -4.38 8.81 7.98
CA LEU A 204 -5.45 8.49 7.02
C LEU A 204 -6.46 7.50 7.61
N ALA A 205 -5.97 6.44 8.26
CA ALA A 205 -6.80 5.43 8.86
C ALA A 205 -7.64 5.98 10.04
N LYS A 206 -7.04 6.80 10.91
CA LYS A 206 -7.64 7.17 12.21
C LYS A 206 -8.41 8.49 12.19
N LEU A 207 -8.00 9.47 11.38
CA LEU A 207 -8.65 10.78 11.32
C LEU A 207 -9.62 10.91 10.15
N ASP A 208 -9.27 10.29 9.02
CA ASP A 208 -10.03 10.42 7.78
C ASP A 208 -10.82 9.15 7.44
N PHE A 209 -10.76 8.15 8.32
CA PHE A 209 -11.50 6.89 8.22
C PHE A 209 -11.28 6.18 6.88
N PHE A 210 -10.03 6.19 6.39
CA PHE A 210 -9.68 5.50 5.16
C PHE A 210 -9.98 4.01 5.25
N ARG A 211 -10.61 3.49 4.20
CA ARG A 211 -10.76 2.05 3.97
C ARG A 211 -9.69 1.57 3.00
N PHE A 212 -8.99 0.51 3.37
CA PHE A 212 -7.92 -0.07 2.57
C PHE A 212 -8.41 -1.32 1.84
N PHE A 213 -8.08 -1.41 0.55
CA PHE A 213 -8.43 -2.56 -0.27
C PHE A 213 -7.20 -3.07 -0.99
N VAL A 214 -6.80 -4.32 -0.74
CA VAL A 214 -5.66 -4.94 -1.41
C VAL A 214 -6.08 -5.36 -2.82
N TYR A 215 -5.31 -4.95 -3.82
CA TYR A 215 -5.57 -5.28 -5.23
C TYR A 215 -5.00 -6.65 -5.58
N GLY A 216 -5.81 -7.52 -6.19
CA GLY A 216 -5.42 -8.88 -6.60
C GLY A 216 -4.60 -8.92 -7.89
N ASN A 217 -4.88 -8.03 -8.84
CA ASN A 217 -4.33 -8.12 -10.20
C ASN A 217 -3.14 -7.18 -10.45
N GLY A 218 -2.36 -6.90 -9.41
CA GLY A 218 -1.20 -6.03 -9.52
C GLY A 218 -0.37 -6.01 -8.25
N PHE A 219 0.91 -5.70 -8.40
CA PHE A 219 1.88 -5.64 -7.31
C PHE A 219 3.00 -4.66 -7.67
N VAL A 220 3.85 -4.39 -6.68
CA VAL A 220 5.13 -3.72 -6.88
C VAL A 220 6.28 -4.56 -6.34
N ILE A 221 7.45 -4.41 -6.95
CA ILE A 221 8.63 -5.22 -6.65
C ILE A 221 9.86 -4.33 -6.57
N SER A 222 10.72 -4.57 -5.59
CA SER A 222 12.07 -4.01 -5.53
C SER A 222 13.08 -5.13 -5.76
N LYS A 223 14.24 -4.78 -6.33
CA LYS A 223 15.38 -5.70 -6.41
C LYS A 223 16.19 -5.60 -5.12
N GLU A 224 16.59 -6.72 -4.54
CA GLU A 224 17.41 -6.70 -3.33
C GLU A 224 18.68 -5.87 -3.55
N HIS A 225 18.94 -4.96 -2.61
CA HIS A 225 20.07 -4.05 -2.68
C HIS A 225 20.66 -3.80 -1.29
N ASN A 226 21.93 -3.41 -1.27
CA ASN A 226 22.64 -3.08 -0.04
C ASN A 226 21.93 -1.93 0.70
N LYS A 227 21.97 -1.97 2.03
CA LYS A 227 21.44 -0.87 2.85
C LYS A 227 22.35 0.34 2.73
N THR A 228 21.74 1.52 2.59
CA THR A 228 22.45 2.80 2.56
C THR A 228 23.13 3.09 3.88
N GLN A 229 24.17 3.94 3.88
CA GLN A 229 24.85 4.38 5.10
C GLN A 229 23.89 5.02 6.10
N ASP A 230 22.94 5.83 5.61
CA ASP A 230 21.89 6.44 6.45
C ASP A 230 20.96 5.37 7.04
N GLY A 231 20.60 4.35 6.25
CA GLY A 231 19.81 3.23 6.73
C GLY A 231 20.53 2.39 7.79
N ILE A 232 21.85 2.22 7.65
CA ILE A 232 22.69 1.56 8.67
C ILE A 232 22.73 2.42 9.93
N SER A 233 23.05 3.71 9.80
CA SER A 233 23.09 4.66 10.92
C SER A 233 21.77 4.72 11.68
N TRP A 234 20.63 4.71 10.98
CA TRP A 234 19.31 4.66 11.61
C TRP A 234 19.12 3.42 12.49
N ARG A 235 19.59 2.25 12.06
CA ARG A 235 19.45 0.99 12.81
C ARG A 235 20.36 0.95 14.04
N THR A 236 21.58 1.47 13.91
CA THR A 236 22.61 1.37 14.96
C THR A 236 22.56 2.52 15.96
N ASP A 237 22.11 3.71 15.58
CA ASP A 237 22.05 4.89 16.44
C ASP A 237 20.81 4.88 17.35
N LEU A 238 21.02 4.48 18.60
CA LEU A 238 20.00 4.46 19.66
C LEU A 238 19.38 5.84 19.91
N LYS A 239 20.15 6.93 19.83
CA LYS A 239 19.66 8.28 20.11
C LYS A 239 18.67 8.71 19.02
N LYS A 240 19.01 8.49 17.75
CA LYS A 240 18.08 8.74 16.62
C LYS A 240 16.78 7.95 16.77
N ARG A 241 16.86 6.67 17.12
CA ARG A 241 15.66 5.83 17.31
C ARG A 241 14.79 6.32 18.46
N LYS A 242 15.38 6.70 19.60
CA LYS A 242 14.64 7.28 20.73
C LYS A 242 13.96 8.60 20.38
N CYS A 243 14.64 9.50 19.67
CA CYS A 243 14.04 10.76 19.22
C CYS A 243 12.86 10.52 18.26
N MET A 244 13.02 9.59 17.33
CA MET A 244 11.96 9.26 16.37
C MET A 244 10.77 8.56 17.05
N GLN A 245 11.04 7.69 18.02
CA GLN A 245 9.99 7.06 18.83
C GLN A 245 9.22 8.11 19.63
N TRP A 246 9.92 9.01 20.31
CA TRP A 246 9.29 10.13 21.04
C TRP A 246 8.40 10.98 20.13
N LEU A 247 8.88 11.33 18.93
CA LEU A 247 8.07 12.07 17.96
C LEU A 247 6.85 11.25 17.54
N GLY A 248 7.03 9.97 17.24
CA GLY A 248 5.93 9.06 16.91
C GLY A 248 4.86 8.97 18.00
N ASP A 249 5.27 8.91 19.27
CA ASP A 249 4.36 8.89 20.41
C ASP A 249 3.63 10.22 20.57
N ARG A 250 4.31 11.35 20.37
CA ARG A 250 3.67 12.66 20.34
C ARG A 250 2.60 12.77 19.25
N ILE A 251 2.87 12.25 18.05
CA ILE A 251 1.85 12.22 16.99
C ILE A 251 0.68 11.32 17.36
N ASN A 252 0.91 10.22 18.07
CA ASN A 252 -0.18 9.35 18.50
C ASN A 252 -1.15 10.06 19.44
N GLU A 253 -0.63 10.90 20.35
CA GLU A 253 -1.44 11.77 21.21
C GLU A 253 -2.23 12.79 20.39
N GLU A 254 -1.59 13.44 19.40
CA GLU A 254 -2.24 14.40 18.51
C GLU A 254 -3.38 13.74 17.72
N ILE A 255 -3.14 12.56 17.13
CA ILE A 255 -4.17 11.78 16.42
C ILE A 255 -5.32 11.42 17.36
N ALA A 256 -5.03 10.99 18.59
CA ALA A 256 -6.06 10.67 19.58
C ALA A 256 -6.91 11.89 19.97
N ALA A 257 -6.32 13.10 19.94
CA ALA A 257 -7.00 14.36 20.13
C ALA A 257 -7.70 14.89 18.86
N GLY A 258 -7.70 14.15 17.75
CA GLY A 258 -8.29 14.57 16.48
C GLY A 258 -7.45 15.57 15.69
N ILE A 259 -6.20 15.78 16.08
CA ILE A 259 -5.25 16.72 15.46
C ILE A 259 -4.43 15.97 14.40
N GLY A 260 -4.35 16.52 13.20
CA GLY A 260 -3.55 15.97 12.11
C GLY A 260 -3.06 17.03 11.15
N THR A 261 -2.29 16.61 10.16
CA THR A 261 -1.75 17.52 9.14
C THR A 261 -2.85 18.10 8.24
N PRO A 262 -2.60 19.26 7.62
CA PRO A 262 -3.53 19.83 6.64
C PRO A 262 -3.77 18.89 5.46
N THR A 263 -4.94 19.01 4.83
CA THR A 263 -5.27 18.29 3.60
C THR A 263 -4.86 19.07 2.36
N ILE A 264 -4.63 18.34 1.26
CA ILE A 264 -4.44 18.92 -0.07
C ILE A 264 -5.78 19.44 -0.57
N THR A 265 -5.78 20.68 -1.04
CA THR A 265 -6.95 21.38 -1.63
C THR A 265 -7.28 20.87 -3.02
#